data_AF-A0AA36JA69-F1
#
_entry.id   AF-A0AA36JA69-F1
#
_cell.length_a   1.000
_cell.length_b   1.000
_cell.length_c   1.000
_cell.angle_alpha   90.00
_cell.angle_beta   90.00
_cell.angle_gamma   90.00
#
_symmetry.space_group_name_H-M   'P 1'
#
loop_
_entity.id
_entity.type
_entity.pdbx_description
1 polymer ?
#
loop_
_entity_poly.entity_id
_entity_poly.type
_entity_poly.pdbx_seq_one_letter_code
_entity_poly.pdbx_strand_id
1 'polypeptide(L)'
;MRMVSLDWMHCFNLGVCRDETGSCLKILWKNRQYFEGSSLDNRELRAFLQREGLHMHLKYVKENTLIWKNDACPELLCSASDATAVLRFLSQKLAQKPSPFPFEGLSACMWVAEQLNATILRSNVFMTEPEVQAVDALGSSFLRMYLSLANKAQEQNALWFKLRPKFHFVQHLLLDATARPSRNDDTLCYDLAVVAITRRGSPEVAGAQGGKGSGAVGGDSELPLSPWGPVSVVFFGLSRRAFDYCRGLFMA
;
A
#
# COMPACT_ATOMS: atom_id res chain seq x y z
N MET A 1 -9.90 17.98 22.59
CA MET A 1 -10.22 18.24 21.18
C MET A 1 -8.92 18.16 20.38
N ARG A 2 -8.84 17.33 19.34
CA ARG A 2 -7.61 17.09 18.56
C ARG A 2 -7.87 17.47 17.09
N MET A 3 -6.94 18.19 16.49
CA MET A 3 -7.00 18.59 15.08
C MET A 3 -6.28 17.53 14.24
N VAL A 4 -7.03 16.78 13.43
CA VAL A 4 -6.50 15.63 12.65
C VAL A 4 -6.29 15.97 11.17
N SER A 5 -7.00 16.99 10.66
CA SER A 5 -7.15 17.23 9.22
C SER A 5 -5.85 17.67 8.50
N LEU A 6 -5.00 18.48 9.15
CA LEU A 6 -3.86 19.12 8.48
C LEU A 6 -2.76 18.10 8.11
N ASP A 7 -2.51 17.13 8.99
CA ASP A 7 -1.52 16.06 8.75
C ASP A 7 -2.07 14.91 7.90
N TRP A 8 -3.41 14.74 7.87
CA TRP A 8 -4.06 13.69 7.07
C TRP A 8 -3.72 13.83 5.58
N MET A 9 -3.84 15.03 5.02
CA MET A 9 -3.53 15.25 3.59
C MET A 9 -2.08 14.87 3.25
N HIS A 10 -1.13 15.16 4.14
CA HIS A 10 0.29 14.90 3.87
C HIS A 10 0.67 13.43 4.06
N CYS A 11 0.15 12.81 5.12
CA CYS A 11 0.45 11.43 5.48
C CYS A 11 -0.33 10.44 4.60
N PHE A 12 -1.63 10.66 4.45
CA PHE A 12 -2.51 9.81 3.66
C PHE A 12 -2.48 10.20 2.18
N ASN A 13 -3.05 11.35 1.79
CA ASN A 13 -3.28 11.66 0.37
C ASN A 13 -1.97 11.79 -0.44
N LEU A 14 -0.95 12.45 0.11
CA LEU A 14 0.40 12.56 -0.51
C LEU A 14 1.35 11.40 -0.17
N GLY A 15 0.88 10.39 0.57
CA GLY A 15 1.67 9.25 0.99
C GLY A 15 0.96 7.95 0.70
N VAL A 16 0.28 7.42 1.71
CA VAL A 16 -0.37 6.11 1.68
C VAL A 16 -1.33 5.96 0.50
N CYS A 17 -2.15 6.97 0.19
CA CYS A 17 -3.10 6.94 -0.93
C CYS A 17 -2.40 6.80 -2.29
N ARG A 18 -1.24 7.44 -2.50
CA ARG A 18 -0.47 7.29 -3.75
C ARG A 18 0.18 5.92 -3.87
N ASP A 19 0.70 5.41 -2.76
CA ASP A 19 1.29 4.06 -2.69
C ASP A 19 0.19 2.99 -2.92
N GLU A 20 -0.98 3.13 -2.30
CA GLU A 20 -2.13 2.22 -2.45
C GLU A 20 -2.72 2.25 -3.86
N THR A 21 -3.06 3.44 -4.38
CA THR A 21 -3.59 3.58 -5.74
C THR A 21 -2.59 3.07 -6.77
N GLY A 22 -1.30 3.30 -6.56
CA GLY A 22 -0.26 2.76 -7.43
C GLY A 22 -0.16 1.24 -7.39
N SER A 23 -0.26 0.66 -6.20
CA SER A 23 -0.32 -0.80 -6.01
C SER A 23 -1.52 -1.40 -6.75
N CYS A 24 -2.69 -0.79 -6.56
CA CYS A 24 -3.92 -1.19 -7.23
C CYS A 24 -3.76 -1.13 -8.76
N LEU A 25 -3.31 -0.01 -9.32
CA LEU A 25 -3.09 0.13 -10.76
C LEU A 25 -2.11 -0.92 -11.31
N LYS A 26 -1.02 -1.21 -10.58
CA LYS A 26 -0.05 -2.24 -10.99
C LYS A 26 -0.65 -3.63 -11.03
N ILE A 27 -1.44 -3.98 -10.02
CA ILE A 27 -2.17 -5.26 -9.95
C ILE A 27 -3.15 -5.36 -11.13
N LEU A 28 -3.93 -4.30 -11.36
CA LEU A 28 -4.96 -4.29 -12.40
C LEU A 28 -4.38 -4.28 -13.82
N TRP A 29 -3.29 -3.56 -14.11
CA TRP A 29 -2.69 -3.61 -15.45
C TRP A 29 -2.00 -4.95 -15.76
N LYS A 30 -1.48 -5.63 -14.73
CA LYS A 30 -1.00 -7.01 -14.89
C LYS A 30 -2.14 -7.97 -15.23
N ASN A 31 -3.36 -7.69 -14.75
CA ASN A 31 -4.55 -8.45 -15.11
C ASN A 31 -5.30 -7.79 -16.29
N ARG A 32 -5.00 -8.23 -17.51
CA ARG A 32 -5.58 -7.73 -18.77
C ARG A 32 -7.11 -7.74 -18.83
N GLN A 33 -7.79 -8.44 -17.91
CA GLN A 33 -9.25 -8.40 -17.82
C GLN A 33 -9.79 -7.04 -17.36
N TYR A 34 -8.97 -6.17 -16.78
CA TYR A 34 -9.40 -4.85 -16.29
C TYR A 34 -9.13 -3.72 -17.27
N PHE A 35 -7.99 -3.76 -17.95
CA PHE A 35 -7.55 -2.72 -18.86
C PHE A 35 -6.93 -3.32 -20.11
N GLU A 36 -7.42 -2.89 -21.26
CA GLU A 36 -6.86 -3.20 -22.57
C GLU A 36 -5.64 -2.30 -22.84
N GLY A 37 -4.54 -2.53 -22.10
CA GLY A 37 -3.27 -1.82 -22.33
C GLY A 37 -2.51 -1.43 -21.07
N SER A 38 -1.54 -0.52 -21.24
CA SER A 38 -0.66 0.06 -20.20
C SER A 38 -1.15 1.44 -19.69
N SER A 39 -2.41 1.76 -19.96
CA SER A 39 -3.03 3.01 -19.56
C SER A 39 -4.45 2.77 -19.10
N LEU A 40 -4.88 3.58 -18.14
CA LEU A 40 -6.27 3.65 -17.75
C LEU A 40 -7.08 4.32 -18.87
N ASP A 41 -8.27 3.81 -19.19
CA ASP A 41 -9.11 4.42 -20.21
C ASP A 41 -9.53 5.83 -19.77
N ASN A 42 -8.95 6.81 -20.45
CA ASN A 42 -9.14 8.21 -20.12
C ASN A 42 -10.59 8.66 -20.37
N ARG A 43 -11.33 7.99 -21.27
CA ARG A 43 -12.75 8.29 -21.50
C ARG A 43 -13.59 7.88 -20.31
N GLU A 44 -13.38 6.67 -19.80
CA GLU A 44 -14.08 6.17 -18.63
C GLU A 44 -13.76 7.01 -17.38
N LEU A 45 -12.49 7.33 -17.15
CA LEU A 45 -12.10 8.18 -16.02
C LEU A 45 -12.70 9.58 -16.13
N ARG A 46 -12.68 10.21 -17.30
CA ARG A 46 -13.28 11.54 -17.49
C ARG A 46 -14.79 11.52 -17.28
N ALA A 47 -15.49 10.50 -17.79
CA ALA A 47 -16.91 10.33 -17.56
C ALA A 47 -17.24 10.15 -16.07
N PHE A 48 -16.43 9.36 -15.34
CA PHE A 48 -16.52 9.24 -13.89
C PHE A 48 -16.34 10.59 -13.19
N LEU A 49 -15.25 11.30 -13.49
CA LEU A 49 -14.94 12.59 -12.86
C LEU A 49 -16.05 13.61 -13.09
N GLN A 50 -16.59 13.67 -14.31
CA GLN A 50 -17.72 14.55 -14.65
C GLN A 50 -18.97 14.19 -13.85
N ARG A 51 -19.31 12.89 -13.73
CA ARG A 51 -20.47 12.43 -12.96
C ARG A 51 -20.34 12.77 -11.47
N GLU A 52 -19.14 12.63 -10.91
CA GLU A 52 -18.87 12.88 -9.49
C GLU A 52 -18.60 14.36 -9.16
N GLY A 53 -18.58 15.25 -10.17
CA GLY A 53 -18.24 16.66 -9.97
C GLY A 53 -16.79 16.85 -9.50
N LEU A 54 -15.87 15.97 -9.92
CA LEU A 54 -14.46 16.02 -9.56
C LEU A 54 -13.62 16.61 -10.70
N HIS A 55 -12.54 17.31 -10.32
CA HIS A 55 -11.53 17.79 -11.26
C HIS A 55 -10.21 17.10 -11.01
N MET A 56 -9.50 16.76 -12.09
CA MET A 56 -8.19 16.13 -12.05
C MET A 56 -7.23 16.88 -12.99
N HIS A 57 -6.08 17.27 -12.46
CA HIS A 57 -5.02 17.96 -13.21
C HIS A 57 -4.26 17.00 -14.11
N LEU A 58 -4.11 15.75 -13.65
CA LEU A 58 -3.48 14.70 -14.41
C LEU A 58 -4.24 14.45 -15.72
N LYS A 59 -3.57 14.59 -16.87
CA LYS A 59 -4.22 14.42 -18.18
C LYS A 59 -4.51 12.96 -18.50
N TYR A 60 -3.62 12.05 -18.09
CA TYR A 60 -3.67 10.62 -18.38
C TYR A 60 -3.05 9.84 -17.21
N VAL A 61 -3.59 8.67 -16.88
CA VAL A 61 -2.95 7.71 -15.96
C VAL A 61 -2.36 6.57 -16.81
N LYS A 62 -1.03 6.49 -16.85
CA LYS A 62 -0.26 5.53 -17.65
C LYS A 62 0.84 4.88 -16.81
N GLU A 63 1.48 3.83 -17.31
CA GLU A 63 2.64 3.22 -16.63
C GLU A 63 3.72 4.23 -16.22
N ASN A 64 4.01 5.25 -17.02
CA ASN A 64 5.00 6.27 -16.68
C ASN A 64 4.55 7.27 -15.58
N THR A 65 3.26 7.32 -15.25
CA THR A 65 2.76 8.09 -14.11
C THR A 65 2.93 7.35 -12.80
N LEU A 66 3.40 6.10 -12.87
CA LEU A 66 3.73 5.26 -11.72
C LEU A 66 5.22 5.01 -11.67
N ILE A 67 5.73 4.81 -10.45
CA ILE A 67 7.04 4.19 -10.27
C ILE A 67 6.94 2.71 -10.68
N TRP A 68 7.07 2.46 -11.98
CA TRP A 68 6.90 1.14 -12.60
C TRP A 68 8.23 0.38 -12.71
N LYS A 69 8.94 0.22 -11.59
CA LYS A 69 10.14 -0.64 -11.57
C LYS A 69 9.81 -1.99 -10.95
N ASN A 70 10.50 -3.05 -11.38
CA ASN A 70 10.30 -4.41 -10.83
C ASN A 70 10.84 -4.52 -9.40
N ASP A 71 11.85 -3.72 -9.08
CA ASP A 71 12.55 -3.64 -7.79
C ASP A 71 12.03 -2.52 -6.88
N ALA A 72 10.93 -1.85 -7.25
CA ALA A 72 10.34 -0.78 -6.46
C ALA A 72 8.83 -0.99 -6.27
N CYS A 73 8.33 -0.54 -5.11
CA CYS A 73 6.90 -0.43 -4.91
C CYS A 73 6.32 0.65 -5.82
N PRO A 74 5.19 0.37 -6.50
CA PRO A 74 4.48 1.38 -7.26
C PRO A 74 4.01 2.53 -6.38
N GLU A 75 4.13 3.73 -6.93
CA GLU A 75 3.65 4.97 -6.33
C GLU A 75 3.08 5.82 -7.46
N LEU A 76 1.86 6.34 -7.29
CA LEU A 76 1.23 7.22 -8.26
C LEU A 76 1.75 8.66 -8.13
N LEU A 77 2.45 9.15 -9.15
CA LEU A 77 3.07 10.48 -9.18
C LEU A 77 2.06 11.56 -9.59
N CYS A 78 1.19 11.97 -8.66
CA CYS A 78 0.13 12.96 -8.92
C CYS A 78 -0.14 13.84 -7.70
N SER A 79 -0.94 14.91 -7.81
CA SER A 79 -1.29 15.73 -6.64
C SER A 79 -2.15 14.97 -5.60
N ALA A 80 -2.32 15.51 -4.39
CA ALA A 80 -3.18 14.90 -3.36
C ALA A 80 -4.63 14.73 -3.86
N SER A 81 -5.17 15.75 -4.53
CA SER A 81 -6.52 15.73 -5.09
C SER A 81 -6.66 14.71 -6.21
N ASP A 82 -5.67 14.61 -7.09
CA ASP A 82 -5.66 13.61 -8.17
C ASP A 82 -5.60 12.19 -7.58
N ALA A 83 -4.78 11.94 -6.55
CA ALA A 83 -4.69 10.64 -5.89
C ALA A 83 -6.04 10.22 -5.29
N THR A 84 -6.74 11.15 -4.63
CA THR A 84 -8.09 10.91 -4.11
C THR A 84 -9.09 10.63 -5.23
N ALA A 85 -9.03 11.36 -6.34
CA ALA A 85 -9.92 11.14 -7.48
C ALA A 85 -9.71 9.74 -8.10
N VAL A 86 -8.45 9.31 -8.23
CA VAL A 86 -8.09 7.98 -8.71
C VAL A 86 -8.50 6.89 -7.70
N LEU A 87 -8.33 7.11 -6.40
CA LEU A 87 -8.81 6.21 -5.34
C LEU A 87 -10.32 5.95 -5.48
N ARG A 88 -11.12 7.03 -5.61
CA ARG A 88 -12.58 6.92 -5.78
C ARG A 88 -12.96 6.18 -7.06
N PHE A 89 -12.29 6.47 -8.17
CA PHE A 89 -12.51 5.78 -9.44
C PHE A 89 -12.23 4.27 -9.32
N LEU A 90 -11.06 3.91 -8.79
CA LEU A 90 -10.64 2.51 -8.66
C LEU A 90 -11.52 1.72 -7.69
N SER A 91 -11.94 2.34 -6.59
CA SER A 91 -12.91 1.76 -5.67
C SER A 91 -14.21 1.38 -6.38
N GLN A 92 -14.77 2.30 -7.19
CA GLN A 92 -15.98 1.99 -7.95
C GLN A 92 -15.74 0.94 -9.04
N LYS A 93 -14.59 0.97 -9.73
CA LYS A 93 -14.25 -0.02 -10.76
C LYS A 93 -14.16 -1.43 -10.16
N LEU A 94 -13.55 -1.55 -8.99
CA LEU A 94 -13.45 -2.79 -8.21
C LEU A 94 -14.78 -3.24 -7.58
N ALA A 95 -15.73 -2.33 -7.38
CA ALA A 95 -17.08 -2.71 -6.96
C ALA A 95 -17.87 -3.43 -8.07
N GLN A 96 -17.53 -3.16 -9.34
CA GLN A 96 -18.19 -3.78 -10.49
C GLN A 96 -17.57 -5.12 -10.88
N LYS A 97 -16.33 -5.39 -10.46
CA LYS A 97 -15.57 -6.57 -10.86
C LYS A 97 -14.72 -7.09 -9.70
N PRO A 98 -14.79 -8.40 -9.39
CA PRO A 98 -14.07 -8.96 -8.24
C PRO A 98 -12.56 -8.84 -8.41
N SER A 99 -11.88 -8.40 -7.34
CA SER A 99 -10.43 -8.24 -7.31
C SER A 99 -9.70 -9.50 -7.77
N PRO A 100 -8.58 -9.37 -8.50
CA PRO A 100 -7.86 -10.51 -9.03
C PRO A 100 -7.19 -11.36 -7.93
N PHE A 101 -7.17 -12.68 -8.08
CA PHE A 101 -6.42 -13.59 -7.20
C PHE A 101 -4.91 -13.27 -7.24
N PRO A 102 -4.18 -13.33 -6.10
CA PRO A 102 -4.64 -13.61 -4.72
C PRO A 102 -5.05 -12.35 -3.94
N PHE A 103 -5.38 -11.25 -4.60
CA PHE A 103 -5.67 -9.95 -3.97
C PHE A 103 -7.17 -9.71 -3.84
N GLU A 104 -7.94 -10.70 -3.41
CA GLU A 104 -9.41 -10.61 -3.32
C GLU A 104 -9.87 -9.45 -2.44
N GLY A 105 -9.11 -9.15 -1.38
CA GLY A 105 -9.37 -8.05 -0.43
C GLY A 105 -9.03 -6.65 -0.95
N LEU A 106 -8.52 -6.50 -2.19
CA LEU A 106 -8.14 -5.20 -2.75
C LEU A 106 -9.34 -4.25 -2.88
N SER A 107 -10.48 -4.74 -3.36
CA SER A 107 -11.73 -3.97 -3.48
C SER A 107 -12.18 -3.41 -2.14
N ALA A 108 -12.21 -4.26 -1.10
CA ALA A 108 -12.57 -3.86 0.26
C ALA A 108 -11.59 -2.85 0.84
N CYS A 109 -10.27 -3.05 0.63
CA CYS A 109 -9.24 -2.10 1.06
C CYS A 109 -9.45 -0.71 0.43
N MET A 110 -9.59 -0.67 -0.90
CA MET A 110 -9.81 0.58 -1.65
C MET A 110 -11.12 1.27 -1.27
N TRP A 111 -12.18 0.52 -1.00
CA TRP A 111 -13.45 1.05 -0.51
C TRP A 111 -13.31 1.65 0.89
N VAL A 112 -12.71 0.92 1.83
CA VAL A 112 -12.53 1.46 3.19
C VAL A 112 -11.62 2.68 3.19
N ALA A 113 -10.53 2.67 2.40
CA ALA A 113 -9.66 3.83 2.22
C ALA A 113 -10.42 5.06 1.71
N GLU A 114 -11.33 4.86 0.74
CA GLU A 114 -12.17 5.92 0.19
C GLU A 114 -13.15 6.48 1.22
N GLN A 115 -13.86 5.61 1.94
CA GLN A 115 -14.80 6.00 2.99
C GLN A 115 -14.10 6.69 4.17
N LEU A 116 -12.94 6.19 4.57
CA LEU A 116 -12.11 6.78 5.62
C LEU A 116 -11.69 8.20 5.24
N ASN A 117 -11.14 8.36 4.03
CA ASN A 117 -10.74 9.66 3.51
C ASN A 117 -11.92 10.62 3.36
N ALA A 118 -13.07 10.14 2.88
CA ALA A 118 -14.27 10.96 2.77
C ALA A 118 -14.78 11.42 4.14
N THR A 119 -14.77 10.54 5.15
CA THR A 119 -15.20 10.86 6.51
C THR A 119 -14.31 11.94 7.13
N ILE A 120 -12.98 11.79 7.04
CA ILE A 120 -12.02 12.75 7.59
C ILE A 120 -12.08 14.09 6.87
N LEU A 121 -12.17 14.11 5.53
CA LEU A 121 -12.21 15.36 4.75
C LEU A 121 -13.55 16.10 4.86
N ARG A 122 -14.66 15.42 5.16
CA ARG A 122 -15.98 16.05 5.36
C ARG A 122 -16.20 16.51 6.79
N SER A 123 -15.47 15.95 7.75
CA SER A 123 -15.54 16.40 9.14
C SER A 123 -15.11 17.87 9.26
N ASN A 124 -15.67 18.56 10.24
CA ASN A 124 -15.21 19.89 10.60
C ASN A 124 -13.81 19.83 11.23
N VAL A 125 -13.32 20.97 11.74
CA VAL A 125 -12.07 21.01 12.55
C VAL A 125 -12.10 19.98 13.69
N PHE A 126 -13.29 19.66 14.20
CA PHE A 126 -13.53 18.61 15.18
C PHE A 126 -14.52 17.59 14.64
N MET A 127 -14.22 16.32 14.88
CA MET A 127 -15.13 15.21 14.59
C MET A 127 -16.20 15.08 15.66
N THR A 128 -17.41 14.75 15.22
CA THR A 128 -18.53 14.30 16.06
C THR A 128 -18.30 12.88 16.55
N GLU A 129 -18.99 12.45 17.61
CA GLU A 129 -18.86 11.08 18.14
C GLU A 129 -19.16 10.00 17.06
N PRO A 130 -20.20 10.13 16.20
CA PRO A 130 -20.40 9.19 15.11
C PRO A 130 -19.25 9.15 14.10
N GLU A 131 -18.64 10.30 13.80
CA GLU A 131 -17.47 10.36 12.90
C GLU A 131 -16.24 9.70 13.52
N VAL A 132 -16.00 9.90 14.82
CA VAL A 132 -14.92 9.21 15.55
C VAL A 132 -15.10 7.69 15.50
N GLN A 133 -16.31 7.21 15.76
CA GLN A 133 -16.63 5.78 15.68
C GLN A 133 -16.46 5.22 14.27
N ALA A 134 -16.86 5.99 13.25
CA ALA A 134 -16.65 5.61 11.86
C ALA A 134 -15.15 5.56 11.50
N VAL A 135 -14.36 6.55 11.92
CA VAL A 135 -12.90 6.58 11.71
C VAL A 135 -12.21 5.42 12.43
N ASP A 136 -12.65 5.04 13.62
CA ASP A 136 -12.12 3.86 14.33
C ASP A 136 -12.35 2.56 13.55
N ALA A 137 -13.60 2.33 13.17
CA ALA A 137 -14.00 1.12 12.46
C ALA A 137 -13.33 1.03 11.07
N LEU A 138 -13.35 2.12 10.30
CA LEU A 138 -12.76 2.21 8.98
C LEU A 138 -11.23 2.18 9.04
N GLY A 139 -10.62 2.92 9.97
CA GLY A 139 -9.17 2.97 10.16
C GLY A 139 -8.59 1.61 10.53
N SER A 140 -9.19 0.93 11.51
CA SER A 140 -8.80 -0.42 11.90
C SER A 140 -8.94 -1.43 10.75
N SER A 141 -10.03 -1.34 9.99
CA SER A 141 -10.27 -2.20 8.82
C SER A 141 -9.24 -1.94 7.73
N PHE A 142 -8.95 -0.67 7.42
CA PHE A 142 -7.96 -0.26 6.43
C PHE A 142 -6.58 -0.81 6.76
N LEU A 143 -6.08 -0.58 7.98
CA LEU A 143 -4.74 -1.02 8.38
C LEU A 143 -4.58 -2.54 8.27
N ARG A 144 -5.57 -3.31 8.73
CA ARG A 144 -5.55 -4.78 8.65
C ARG A 144 -5.56 -5.26 7.20
N MET A 145 -6.39 -4.70 6.34
CA MET A 145 -6.47 -5.09 4.94
C MET A 145 -5.22 -4.70 4.16
N TYR A 146 -4.69 -3.49 4.37
CA TYR A 146 -3.46 -3.05 3.71
C TYR A 146 -2.28 -3.95 4.07
N LEU A 147 -2.12 -4.29 5.36
CA LEU A 147 -1.06 -5.21 5.81
C LEU A 147 -1.26 -6.63 5.27
N SER A 148 -2.51 -7.12 5.22
CA SER A 148 -2.82 -8.42 4.62
C SER A 148 -2.43 -8.48 3.14
N LEU A 149 -2.74 -7.43 2.37
CA LEU A 149 -2.35 -7.33 0.96
C LEU A 149 -0.82 -7.22 0.80
N ALA A 150 -0.14 -6.51 1.71
CA ALA A 150 1.31 -6.41 1.74
C ALA A 150 1.96 -7.78 1.97
N ASN A 151 1.46 -8.57 2.93
CA ASN A 151 1.94 -9.93 3.20
C ASN A 151 1.74 -10.83 1.98
N LYS A 152 0.56 -10.81 1.35
CA LYS A 152 0.29 -11.57 0.12
C LYS A 152 1.22 -11.20 -1.03
N ALA A 153 1.52 -9.91 -1.21
CA ALA A 153 2.49 -9.48 -2.21
C ALA A 153 3.91 -10.00 -1.87
N GLN A 154 4.29 -9.97 -0.58
CA GLN A 154 5.57 -10.50 -0.12
C GLN A 154 5.69 -12.02 -0.34
N GLU A 155 4.64 -12.80 -0.09
CA GLU A 155 4.58 -14.24 -0.38
C GLU A 155 4.84 -14.52 -1.88
N GLN A 156 4.45 -13.59 -2.75
CA GLN A 156 4.75 -13.63 -4.19
C GLN A 156 6.12 -13.05 -4.57
N ASN A 157 6.99 -12.76 -3.61
CA ASN A 157 8.26 -12.05 -3.80
C ASN A 157 8.10 -10.70 -4.54
N ALA A 158 6.96 -10.05 -4.35
CA ALA A 158 6.57 -8.86 -5.06
C ALA A 158 6.53 -7.63 -4.13
N LEU A 159 7.25 -6.58 -4.52
CA LEU A 159 7.23 -5.29 -3.82
C LEU A 159 6.08 -4.44 -4.34
N TRP A 160 4.85 -4.68 -3.89
CA TRP A 160 3.67 -3.92 -4.33
C TRP A 160 3.23 -2.90 -3.29
N PHE A 161 3.08 -3.29 -2.03
CA PHE A 161 2.64 -2.39 -0.98
C PHE A 161 3.83 -1.82 -0.21
N LYS A 162 3.75 -0.56 0.22
CA LYS A 162 4.89 0.13 0.84
C LYS A 162 4.56 0.60 2.25
N LEU A 163 5.36 0.13 3.21
CA LEU A 163 5.27 0.51 4.62
C LEU A 163 6.35 1.55 4.94
N ARG A 164 6.05 2.83 4.67
CA ARG A 164 6.96 3.98 4.95
C ARG A 164 6.61 4.63 6.30
N PRO A 165 7.45 5.55 6.82
CA PRO A 165 7.09 6.38 7.96
C PRO A 165 5.73 7.08 7.83
N LYS A 166 5.30 7.46 6.61
CA LYS A 166 3.95 8.01 6.38
C LYS A 166 2.82 7.03 6.72
N PHE A 167 2.97 5.73 6.44
CA PHE A 167 2.00 4.72 6.85
C PHE A 167 1.95 4.60 8.37
N HIS A 168 3.12 4.62 9.02
CA HIS A 168 3.21 4.63 10.47
C HIS A 168 2.57 5.89 11.10
N PHE A 169 2.73 7.06 10.49
CA PHE A 169 2.03 8.27 10.92
C PHE A 169 0.51 8.17 10.73
N VAL A 170 0.03 7.59 9.62
CA VAL A 170 -1.41 7.30 9.45
C VAL A 170 -1.91 6.40 10.56
N GLN A 171 -1.17 5.35 10.92
CA GLN A 171 -1.54 4.48 12.04
C GLN A 171 -1.66 5.26 13.35
N HIS A 172 -0.70 6.12 13.69
CA HIS A 172 -0.79 6.97 14.88
C HIS A 172 -1.97 7.93 14.83
N LEU A 173 -2.19 8.62 13.70
CA LEU A 173 -3.34 9.52 13.53
C LEU A 173 -4.67 8.80 13.75
N LEU A 174 -4.79 7.55 13.29
CA LEU A 174 -5.99 6.74 13.46
C LEU A 174 -6.17 6.29 14.91
N LEU A 175 -5.10 5.84 15.58
CA LEU A 175 -5.16 5.45 17.00
C LEU A 175 -5.41 6.65 17.92
N ASP A 176 -4.82 7.80 17.60
CA ASP A 176 -4.98 9.04 18.36
C ASP A 176 -6.36 9.68 18.18
N ALA A 177 -7.01 9.46 17.04
CA ALA A 177 -8.38 9.91 16.82
C ALA A 177 -9.38 9.17 17.72
N THR A 178 -9.05 7.93 18.13
CA THR A 178 -9.96 7.03 18.83
C THR A 178 -9.61 6.86 20.31
N ALA A 179 -8.39 7.25 20.70
CA ALA A 179 -7.98 7.39 22.09
C ALA A 179 -8.93 8.34 22.82
N ARG A 180 -9.91 7.78 23.54
CA ARG A 180 -10.69 8.52 24.52
C ARG A 180 -9.70 9.10 25.53
N PRO A 181 -9.84 10.37 25.94
CA PRO A 181 -9.12 10.87 27.10
C PRO A 181 -9.64 10.10 28.33
N SER A 182 -9.10 8.91 28.56
CA SER A 182 -9.20 8.23 29.84
C SER A 182 -8.60 9.19 30.85
N ARG A 183 -9.42 9.61 31.83
CA ARG A 183 -9.01 10.58 32.85
C ARG A 183 -7.86 10.03 33.74
N ASN A 184 -7.46 8.76 33.56
CA ASN A 184 -6.58 8.01 34.46
C ASN A 184 -5.56 7.04 33.79
N ASP A 185 -5.33 7.04 32.46
CA ASP A 185 -4.39 6.06 31.84
C ASP A 185 -3.08 6.66 31.33
N ASP A 186 -1.99 6.39 32.05
CA ASP A 186 -0.60 6.59 31.62
C ASP A 186 -0.07 5.41 30.75
N THR A 187 -0.95 4.53 30.25
CA THR A 187 -0.55 3.17 29.80
C THR A 187 -0.98 2.75 28.39
N LEU A 188 -1.11 3.67 27.43
CA LEU A 188 -1.48 3.31 26.06
C LEU A 188 -0.31 3.46 25.09
N CYS A 189 0.60 2.49 25.13
CA CYS A 189 1.54 2.20 24.05
C CYS A 189 1.03 0.96 23.30
N TYR A 190 0.33 1.15 22.18
CA TYR A 190 -0.14 0.04 21.37
C TYR A 190 1.02 -0.57 20.57
N ASP A 191 1.39 -1.80 20.92
CA ASP A 191 2.38 -2.63 20.22
C ASP A 191 1.80 -3.17 18.89
N LEU A 192 1.70 -2.32 17.86
CA LEU A 192 1.60 -2.83 16.48
C LEU A 192 2.99 -2.80 15.86
N ALA A 193 3.57 -3.99 15.67
CA ALA A 193 4.85 -4.14 15.02
C ALA A 193 4.76 -3.79 13.53
N VAL A 194 5.32 -2.65 13.11
CA VAL A 194 5.52 -2.35 11.69
C VAL A 194 6.81 -3.04 11.26
N VAL A 195 6.63 -4.11 10.48
CA VAL A 195 7.73 -4.83 9.84
C VAL A 195 8.23 -4.01 8.64
N ALA A 196 9.43 -3.45 8.72
CA ALA A 196 10.08 -2.83 7.57
C ALA A 196 10.88 -3.89 6.81
N ILE A 197 10.49 -4.13 5.56
CA ILE A 197 11.16 -5.09 4.69
C ILE A 197 12.17 -4.33 3.85
N THR A 198 13.46 -4.60 4.06
CA THR A 198 14.54 -4.01 3.27
C THR A 198 15.32 -5.12 2.58
N ARG A 199 15.52 -5.01 1.25
CA ARG A 199 16.45 -5.89 0.55
C ARG A 199 17.87 -5.51 0.97
N ARG A 200 18.64 -6.47 1.47
CA ARG A 200 20.10 -6.37 1.42
C ARG A 200 20.49 -6.44 -0.04
N GLY A 201 21.12 -5.38 -0.57
CA GLY A 201 21.77 -5.46 -1.86
C GLY A 201 22.75 -6.62 -1.83
N SER A 202 22.63 -7.55 -2.78
CA SER A 202 23.68 -8.54 -3.00
C SER A 202 24.99 -7.78 -3.23
N PRO A 203 26.12 -8.19 -2.64
CA PRO A 203 27.40 -7.60 -2.99
C PRO A 203 27.56 -7.75 -4.51
N GLU A 204 27.82 -6.64 -5.20
CA GLU A 204 28.25 -6.68 -6.59
C GLU A 204 29.45 -7.63 -6.68
N VAL A 205 29.24 -8.79 -7.30
CA VAL A 205 30.33 -9.69 -7.63
C VAL A 205 31.13 -8.97 -8.70
N ALA A 206 32.20 -8.29 -8.27
CA ALA A 206 33.19 -7.71 -9.16
C ALA A 206 33.65 -8.79 -10.14
N GLY A 207 33.35 -8.56 -11.42
CA GLY A 207 33.52 -9.54 -12.48
C GLY A 207 34.96 -10.03 -12.60
N ALA A 208 35.13 -11.34 -12.46
CA ALA A 208 36.31 -12.04 -12.96
C ALA A 208 36.17 -12.19 -14.48
N GLN A 209 37.02 -11.47 -15.22
CA GLN A 209 37.29 -11.75 -16.62
C GLN A 209 38.08 -13.05 -16.75
N GLY A 210 37.68 -13.90 -17.71
CA GLY A 210 38.60 -14.84 -18.36
C GLY A 210 38.16 -16.30 -18.39
N GLY A 211 37.96 -16.84 -19.60
CA GLY A 211 37.94 -18.28 -19.83
C GLY A 211 37.13 -18.72 -21.05
N LYS A 212 37.78 -18.78 -22.22
CA LYS A 212 37.30 -19.57 -23.36
C LYS A 212 37.55 -21.06 -23.06
N GLY A 213 36.48 -21.87 -23.06
CA GLY A 213 36.59 -23.32 -22.97
C GLY A 213 35.36 -23.99 -23.59
N SER A 214 35.57 -24.67 -24.72
CA SER A 214 34.58 -25.47 -25.44
C SER A 214 34.49 -26.87 -24.84
N GLY A 215 33.28 -27.37 -24.58
CA GLY A 215 33.05 -28.76 -24.19
C GLY A 215 31.57 -29.02 -23.94
N ALA A 216 30.95 -29.80 -24.83
CA ALA A 216 29.60 -30.33 -24.67
C ALA A 216 29.54 -31.41 -23.58
N VAL A 217 28.38 -31.57 -22.94
CA VAL A 217 27.68 -32.85 -22.61
C VAL A 217 26.47 -32.51 -21.72
N GLY A 218 25.35 -33.21 -21.96
CA GLY A 218 24.06 -32.98 -21.32
C GLY A 218 23.98 -33.43 -19.86
N GLY A 219 22.90 -32.99 -19.20
CA GLY A 219 22.54 -33.37 -17.85
C GLY A 219 21.35 -32.56 -17.36
N ASP A 220 20.27 -33.29 -17.07
CA ASP A 220 19.11 -33.02 -16.23
C ASP A 220 18.74 -31.57 -15.86
N SER A 221 17.52 -31.22 -16.24
CA SER A 221 16.85 -29.95 -15.93
C SER A 221 16.51 -29.84 -14.45
N GLU A 222 17.47 -29.40 -13.63
CA GLU A 222 17.19 -28.76 -12.36
C GLU A 222 16.53 -27.39 -12.63
N LEU A 223 15.32 -27.19 -12.11
CA LEU A 223 14.66 -25.89 -12.12
C LEU A 223 15.56 -24.87 -11.42
N PRO A 224 15.82 -23.69 -12.01
CA PRO A 224 16.71 -22.71 -11.40
C PRO A 224 16.14 -22.25 -10.06
N LEU A 225 16.92 -22.46 -9.00
CA LEU A 225 16.70 -21.81 -7.70
C LEU A 225 16.55 -20.30 -7.95
N SER A 226 15.52 -19.72 -7.33
CA SER A 226 15.13 -18.33 -7.55
C SER A 226 16.34 -17.38 -7.35
N PRO A 227 16.58 -16.40 -8.24
CA PRO A 227 17.71 -15.47 -8.15
C PRO A 227 17.59 -14.46 -6.99
N TRP A 228 16.56 -14.59 -6.15
CA TRP A 228 16.25 -13.66 -5.08
C TRP A 228 16.98 -14.09 -3.80
N GLY A 229 18.03 -13.35 -3.43
CA GLY A 229 18.72 -13.53 -2.15
C GLY A 229 17.82 -13.28 -0.93
N PRO A 230 18.29 -13.63 0.29
CA PRO A 230 17.49 -13.57 1.50
C PRO A 230 16.98 -12.15 1.80
N VAL A 231 15.68 -12.04 2.05
CA VAL A 231 15.03 -10.80 2.47
C VAL A 231 15.31 -10.57 3.95
N SER A 232 15.79 -9.37 4.31
CA SER A 232 16.04 -9.00 5.70
C SER A 232 14.85 -8.22 6.25
N VAL A 233 14.33 -8.68 7.39
CA VAL A 233 13.26 -8.02 8.12
C VAL A 233 13.90 -7.11 9.18
N VAL A 234 13.67 -5.80 9.08
CA VAL A 234 14.17 -4.82 10.06
C VAL A 234 13.00 -4.31 10.88
N PHE A 235 13.09 -4.47 12.19
CA PHE A 235 12.10 -4.00 13.13
C PHE A 235 12.54 -2.65 13.71
N PHE A 236 11.68 -1.63 13.64
CA PHE A 236 11.91 -0.35 14.29
C PHE A 236 10.95 -0.17 15.47
N GLY A 237 11.50 0.18 16.64
CA GLY A 237 10.72 0.66 17.78
C GLY A 237 9.82 -0.37 18.47
N LEU A 238 10.16 -1.67 18.44
CA LEU A 238 9.37 -2.69 19.12
C LEU A 238 9.60 -2.70 20.63
N SER A 239 8.52 -2.87 21.41
CA SER A 239 8.66 -3.46 22.72
C SER A 239 9.23 -4.89 22.57
N ARG A 240 9.95 -5.37 23.58
CA ARG A 240 10.55 -6.70 23.56
C ARG A 240 9.52 -7.81 23.31
N ARG A 241 8.27 -7.62 23.76
CA ARG A 241 7.15 -8.54 23.51
C ARG A 241 6.70 -8.57 22.05
N ALA A 242 6.60 -7.41 21.40
CA ALA A 242 6.23 -7.34 19.98
C ALA A 242 7.33 -7.96 19.09
N PHE A 243 8.60 -7.80 19.48
CA PHE A 243 9.73 -8.44 18.80
C PHE A 243 9.67 -9.97 18.89
N ASP A 244 9.42 -10.52 20.08
CA ASP A 244 9.36 -11.97 20.30
C ASP A 244 8.14 -12.61 19.59
N TYR A 245 7.00 -11.92 19.55
CA TYR A 245 5.80 -12.37 18.81
C TYR A 245 6.05 -12.43 17.29
N CYS A 246 6.62 -11.37 16.71
CA CYS A 246 6.96 -11.37 15.28
C CYS A 246 8.05 -12.40 14.96
N ARG A 247 9.04 -12.59 15.83
CA ARG A 247 10.08 -13.61 15.62
C ARG A 247 9.50 -15.03 15.55
N GLY A 248 8.47 -15.33 16.34
CA GLY A 248 7.77 -16.62 16.31
C GLY A 248 6.99 -16.89 15.02
N LEU A 249 6.48 -15.85 14.37
CA LEU A 249 5.74 -15.94 13.09
C LEU A 249 6.63 -16.16 11.86
N PHE A 250 7.92 -15.84 11.93
CA PHE A 250 8.86 -15.92 10.79
C PHE A 250 9.93 -17.02 10.91
N MET A 251 9.92 -17.80 11.99
CA MET A 251 10.86 -18.92 12.20
C MET A 251 10.17 -20.29 12.36
N ALA A 252 8.88 -20.37 12.04
CA ALA A 252 8.14 -21.63 11.82
C ALA A 252 7.95 -21.85 10.32
#